data_AF-A0A8J9X0K9-F1
#
_entry.id   AF-A0A8J9X0K9-F1
#
_cell.length_a   1.000
_cell.length_b   1.000
_cell.length_c   1.000
_cell.angle_alpha   90.00
_cell.angle_beta   90.00
_cell.angle_gamma   90.00
#
_symmetry.space_group_name_H-M   'P 1'
#
loop_
_entity.id
_entity.type
_entity.pdbx_description
1 polymer ?
#
loop_
_entity_poly.entity_id
_entity_poly.type
_entity_poly.pdbx_seq_one_letter_code
_entity_poly.pdbx_strand_id
1 'polypeptide(L)'
;MMKKTKLRTAKDVMDRLRWENPSASRSIMIGYDDRINGPMEISFQKFQSIKNGGDIPEHRILYFRNVEASSSDSRGYGEIVWDRAGRVDKIFTPEGDLRGDVSVETETAALQAVATMTRLA
;
A
#
# COMPACT_ATOMS: atom_id res chain seq x y z
N MET A 1 8.47 25.33 -15.85
CA MET A 1 7.21 24.58 -16.05
C MET A 1 7.23 23.39 -15.09
N MET A 2 6.60 23.50 -13.92
CA MET A 2 6.56 22.40 -12.95
C MET A 2 5.65 21.30 -13.51
N LYS A 3 6.25 20.20 -13.99
CA LYS A 3 5.48 19.01 -14.39
C LYS A 3 4.81 18.49 -13.12
N LYS A 4 3.48 18.56 -13.05
CA LYS A 4 2.70 17.82 -12.04
C LYS A 4 3.14 16.36 -12.11
N THR A 5 3.91 15.92 -11.13
CA THR A 5 4.28 14.53 -10.94
C THR A 5 2.97 13.75 -10.75
N LYS A 6 2.61 12.97 -11.77
CA LYS A 6 1.45 12.09 -11.69
C LYS A 6 1.79 11.03 -10.66
N LEU A 7 0.88 10.84 -9.68
CA LEU A 7 0.98 9.71 -8.79
C LEU A 7 1.01 8.44 -9.65
N ARG A 8 2.03 7.61 -9.43
CA ARG A 8 2.17 6.36 -10.18
C ARG A 8 1.03 5.42 -9.86
N THR A 9 0.68 4.55 -10.79
CA THR A 9 -0.40 3.59 -10.56
C THR A 9 0.05 2.50 -9.59
N ALA A 10 -0.89 1.86 -8.91
CA ALA A 10 -0.57 0.72 -8.05
C ALA A 10 0.19 -0.38 -8.81
N LYS A 11 -0.10 -0.55 -10.11
CA LYS A 11 0.63 -1.47 -10.98
C LYS A 11 2.12 -1.14 -11.08
N ASP A 12 2.45 0.12 -11.35
CA ASP A 12 3.85 0.57 -11.47
C ASP A 12 4.62 0.34 -10.17
N VAL A 13 3.97 0.61 -9.03
CA VAL A 13 4.52 0.35 -7.69
C VAL A 13 4.80 -1.13 -7.48
N MET A 14 3.85 -1.99 -7.84
CA MET A 14 4.03 -3.43 -7.71
C MET A 14 5.17 -3.97 -8.60
N ASP A 15 5.22 -3.54 -9.86
CA ASP A 15 6.27 -3.99 -10.78
C ASP A 15 7.65 -3.55 -10.27
N ARG A 16 7.77 -2.33 -9.70
CA ARG A 16 9.01 -1.86 -9.08
C ARG A 16 9.42 -2.70 -7.88
N LEU A 17 8.50 -2.96 -6.95
CA LEU A 17 8.78 -3.81 -5.79
C LEU A 17 9.19 -5.22 -6.21
N ARG A 18 8.55 -5.78 -7.25
CA ARG A 18 8.87 -7.10 -7.77
C ARG A 18 10.26 -7.19 -8.39
N TRP A 19 10.63 -6.22 -9.23
CA TRP A 19 11.85 -6.31 -10.04
C TRP A 19 13.05 -5.64 -9.41
N GLU A 20 12.86 -4.53 -8.70
CA GLU A 20 13.97 -3.68 -8.26
C GLU A 20 14.25 -3.78 -6.76
N ASN A 21 13.23 -4.07 -5.95
CA ASN A 21 13.40 -4.26 -4.51
C ASN A 21 12.69 -5.53 -4.00
N PRO A 22 13.11 -6.71 -4.47
CA PRO A 22 12.45 -7.98 -4.13
C PRO A 22 12.48 -8.27 -2.63
N SER A 23 13.53 -7.84 -1.91
CA SER A 23 13.60 -7.97 -0.45
C SER A 23 12.54 -7.12 0.25
N ALA A 24 12.39 -5.84 -0.15
CA ALA A 24 11.36 -4.97 0.40
C ALA A 24 9.96 -5.53 0.12
N SER A 25 9.74 -6.09 -1.08
CA SER A 25 8.45 -6.67 -1.47
C SER A 25 7.93 -7.75 -0.52
N ARG A 26 8.81 -8.47 0.21
CA ARG A 26 8.39 -9.52 1.16
C ARG A 26 7.67 -8.95 2.37
N SER A 27 7.95 -7.70 2.70
CA SER A 27 7.51 -7.01 3.91
C SER A 27 6.44 -5.97 3.61
N ILE A 28 6.00 -5.91 2.35
CA ILE A 28 4.92 -5.06 1.91
C ILE A 28 3.59 -5.80 2.05
N MET A 29 2.65 -5.17 2.74
CA MET A 29 1.24 -5.52 2.70
C MET A 29 0.48 -4.55 1.80
N ILE A 30 -0.48 -5.09 1.06
CA ILE A 30 -1.34 -4.35 0.14
C ILE A 30 -2.71 -4.23 0.78
N GLY A 31 -3.12 -2.99 1.04
CA GLY A 31 -4.48 -2.67 1.48
C GLY A 31 -5.41 -2.51 0.30
N TYR A 32 -6.51 -3.25 0.29
CA TYR A 32 -7.52 -3.20 -0.75
C TYR A 32 -8.93 -3.20 -0.17
N ASP A 33 -9.86 -2.64 -0.93
CA ASP A 33 -11.29 -2.71 -0.61
C ASP A 33 -11.92 -3.94 -1.28
N ASP A 34 -12.30 -4.91 -0.44
CA ASP A 34 -12.98 -6.14 -0.87
C ASP A 34 -14.49 -5.91 -1.15
N ARG A 35 -15.06 -4.77 -0.72
CA ARG A 35 -16.50 -4.41 -0.78
C ARG A 35 -17.46 -5.35 -0.07
N ILE A 36 -17.01 -6.53 0.34
CA ILE A 36 -17.80 -7.52 1.09
C ILE A 36 -17.44 -7.40 2.57
N ASN A 37 -16.16 -7.57 2.88
CA ASN A 37 -15.66 -7.55 4.26
C ASN A 37 -15.09 -6.18 4.69
N GLY A 38 -15.07 -5.21 3.78
CA GLY A 38 -14.44 -3.89 3.99
C GLY A 38 -12.95 -3.89 3.66
N PRO A 39 -12.16 -3.00 4.28
CA PRO A 39 -10.72 -2.90 4.02
C PRO A 39 -9.99 -4.14 4.52
N MET A 40 -9.29 -4.79 3.60
CA MET A 40 -8.51 -5.98 3.85
C MET A 40 -7.06 -5.78 3.44
N GLU A 41 -6.19 -6.58 4.04
CA GLU A 41 -4.78 -6.61 3.70
C GLU A 41 -4.36 -8.00 3.26
N ILE A 42 -3.49 -8.02 2.25
CA ILE A 42 -2.85 -9.24 1.79
C ILE A 42 -1.36 -8.96 1.59
N SER A 43 -0.53 -9.95 1.92
CA SER A 43 0.90 -9.81 1.65
C SER A 43 1.14 -9.70 0.15
N PHE A 44 2.11 -8.87 -0.24
CA PHE A 44 2.46 -8.68 -1.65
C PHE A 44 2.75 -10.00 -2.37
N GLN A 45 3.35 -10.97 -1.67
CA GLN A 45 3.63 -12.30 -2.23
C GLN A 45 2.37 -13.14 -2.50
N LYS A 46 1.32 -12.96 -1.70
CA LYS A 46 0.04 -13.66 -1.88
C LYS A 46 -0.91 -12.91 -2.81
N PHE A 47 -0.66 -11.62 -3.04
CA PHE A 47 -1.48 -10.82 -3.93
C PHE A 47 -1.37 -11.29 -5.38
N GLN A 48 -2.51 -11.59 -5.97
CA GLN A 48 -2.61 -11.94 -7.37
C GLN A 48 -3.65 -11.03 -8.04
N SER A 49 -3.22 -10.31 -9.08
CA SER A 49 -4.10 -9.46 -9.89
C SER A 49 -5.07 -10.33 -10.69
N ILE A 50 -6.28 -9.81 -10.97
CA ILE A 50 -7.25 -10.45 -11.89
C ILE A 50 -6.62 -10.86 -13.22
N LYS A 51 -5.69 -10.06 -13.74
CA LYS A 51 -5.00 -10.39 -15.01
C LYS A 51 -4.17 -11.68 -14.92
N ASN A 52 -3.79 -12.08 -13.72
CA ASN A 52 -3.01 -13.29 -13.43
C ASN A 52 -3.88 -14.39 -12.77
N GLY A 53 -5.21 -14.27 -12.84
CA GLY A 53 -6.15 -15.24 -12.28
C GLY A 53 -6.50 -15.06 -10.80
N GLY A 54 -6.19 -13.91 -10.20
CA GLY A 54 -6.63 -13.58 -8.83
C GLY A 54 -7.99 -12.88 -8.79
N ASP A 55 -8.50 -12.60 -7.59
CA ASP A 55 -9.83 -11.98 -7.40
C ASP A 55 -9.78 -10.44 -7.27
N ILE A 56 -8.60 -9.87 -7.02
CA ILE A 56 -8.47 -8.45 -6.64
C ILE A 56 -7.98 -7.61 -7.84
N PRO A 57 -8.77 -6.62 -8.30
CA PRO A 57 -8.31 -5.70 -9.35
C PRO A 57 -7.27 -4.69 -8.83
N GLU A 58 -6.31 -4.32 -9.68
CA GLU A 58 -5.27 -3.32 -9.36
C GLU A 58 -5.84 -1.95 -8.96
N HIS A 59 -7.02 -1.57 -9.48
CA HIS A 59 -7.67 -0.30 -9.17
C HIS A 59 -8.41 -0.28 -7.82
N ARG A 60 -8.52 -1.43 -7.14
CA ARG A 60 -9.05 -1.53 -5.77
C ARG A 60 -7.97 -1.47 -4.70
N ILE A 61 -6.71 -1.44 -5.10
CA ILE A 61 -5.61 -1.18 -4.19
C ILE A 61 -5.71 0.27 -3.72
N LEU A 62 -5.75 0.44 -2.40
CA LEU A 62 -5.83 1.72 -1.73
C LEU A 62 -4.44 2.21 -1.34
N TYR A 63 -3.64 1.34 -0.71
CA TYR A 63 -2.32 1.68 -0.20
C TYR A 63 -1.37 0.48 -0.14
N PHE A 64 -0.08 0.79 -0.02
CA PHE A 64 0.96 -0.17 0.30
C PHE A 64 1.59 0.23 1.63
N ARG A 65 1.68 -0.72 2.56
CA ARG A 65 2.38 -0.52 3.83
C ARG A 65 3.58 -1.45 3.94
N ASN A 66 4.63 -0.95 4.57
CA ASN A 66 5.79 -1.73 4.96
C ASN A 66 5.67 -2.07 6.45
N VAL A 67 5.66 -3.37 6.75
CA VAL A 67 5.53 -3.88 8.12
C VAL A 67 6.86 -3.92 8.86
N GLU A 68 7.98 -4.02 8.14
CA GLU A 68 9.32 -4.03 8.71
C GLU A 68 9.91 -2.64 8.86
N ALA A 69 9.41 -1.66 8.11
CA ALA A 69 9.77 -0.27 8.35
C ALA A 69 9.37 0.08 9.79
N SER A 70 10.39 0.33 10.63
CA SER A 70 10.21 0.83 11.98
C SER A 70 9.49 2.16 11.89
N SER A 71 8.16 2.11 11.98
CA SER A 71 7.36 3.32 12.06
C SER A 71 7.80 4.05 13.32
N SER A 72 8.44 5.21 13.15
CA SER A 72 8.59 6.17 14.25
C SER A 72 7.23 6.60 14.79
N ASP A 73 6.17 6.34 14.02
CA ASP A 73 4.78 6.53 14.42
C ASP A 73 4.24 5.29 15.13
N SER A 74 3.81 5.47 16.38
CA SER A 74 3.36 4.45 17.34
C SER A 74 2.04 3.77 16.97
N ARG A 75 1.57 3.89 15.73
CA ARG A 75 0.18 3.58 15.33
C ARG A 75 -0.13 2.08 15.17
N GLY A 76 0.87 1.21 15.31
CA GLY A 76 0.68 -0.25 15.40
C GLY A 76 0.41 -0.97 14.08
N TYR A 77 0.25 -0.26 12.96
CA TYR A 77 0.05 -0.85 11.63
C TYR A 77 1.26 -0.78 10.69
N GLY A 78 2.38 -0.17 11.09
CA GLY A 78 3.58 -0.01 10.24
C GLY A 78 3.55 1.25 9.38
N GLU A 79 4.52 1.41 8.48
CA GLU A 79 4.66 2.63 7.66
C GLU A 79 3.94 2.50 6.32
N ILE A 80 3.07 3.45 5.99
CA ILE A 80 2.48 3.54 4.64
C ILE A 80 3.49 4.19 3.69
N VAL A 81 3.91 3.43 2.68
CA VAL A 81 4.93 3.83 1.70
C VAL A 81 4.33 4.32 0.39
N TRP A 82 3.07 3.99 0.12
CA TRP A 82 2.32 4.55 -1.00
C TRP A 82 0.84 4.62 -0.65
N ASP A 83 0.23 5.76 -0.94
CA ASP A 83 -1.19 6.02 -0.69
C ASP A 83 -1.82 6.67 -1.91
N ARG A 84 -2.88 6.05 -2.42
CA ARG A 84 -3.64 6.58 -3.56
C ARG A 84 -4.40 7.85 -3.20
N ALA A 85 -5.02 7.89 -2.03
CA ALA A 85 -5.91 8.98 -1.62
C ALA A 85 -5.10 10.21 -1.21
N GLY A 86 -4.10 10.02 -0.33
CA GLY A 86 -3.16 11.06 0.10
C GLY A 86 -2.09 11.42 -0.94
N ARG A 87 -2.04 10.69 -2.07
CA ARG A 87 -1.04 10.86 -3.15
C ARG A 87 0.39 10.80 -2.64
N VAL A 88 0.66 9.84 -1.76
CA VAL A 88 1.98 9.59 -1.16
C VAL A 88 2.72 8.55 -1.98
N ASP A 89 3.99 8.80 -2.28
CA ASP A 89 4.87 7.84 -2.94
C ASP A 89 6.29 7.93 -2.38
N LYS A 90 6.59 7.08 -1.38
CA LYS A 90 7.92 6.94 -0.77
C LYS A 90 8.81 5.92 -1.50
N ILE A 91 8.25 5.14 -2.42
CA ILE A 91 8.96 4.06 -3.12
C ILE A 91 9.79 4.64 -4.28
N PHE A 92 9.24 5.61 -5.01
CA PHE A 92 9.92 6.22 -6.16
C PHE A 92 10.56 7.56 -5.87
N THR A 93 10.12 8.26 -4.82
CA THR A 93 10.63 9.60 -4.50
C THR A 93 11.00 9.66 -3.02
N PRO A 94 12.17 9.10 -2.63
CA PRO A 94 12.66 9.21 -1.26
C PRO A 94 13.01 10.65 -0.87
N GLU A 95 13.34 11.51 -1.84
CA GLU A 95 13.60 12.94 -1.64
C GLU A 95 12.49 13.84 -2.23
N GLY A 96 11.56 14.27 -1.38
CA GLY A 96 11.16 15.68 -1.34
C GLY A 96 9.87 16.13 -2.02
N ASP A 97 9.39 15.52 -3.11
CA ASP A 97 8.37 16.20 -3.95
C ASP A 97 6.91 15.74 -3.73
N LEU A 98 6.68 14.61 -3.06
CA LEU A 98 5.35 14.04 -2.77
C LEU A 98 5.15 13.77 -1.26
N ARG A 99 5.48 14.75 -0.42
CA ARG A 99 5.06 14.81 0.99
C ARG A 99 3.57 15.16 1.10
N GLY A 100 2.71 14.35 0.47
CA GLY A 100 1.34 14.24 0.98
C GLY A 100 1.42 13.56 2.34
N ASP A 101 0.60 14.02 3.28
CA ASP A 101 0.27 13.19 4.42
C ASP A 101 -0.59 12.01 3.93
N VAL A 102 -0.42 10.85 4.56
CA VAL A 102 -1.31 9.71 4.32
C VAL A 102 -2.74 10.18 4.62
N SER A 103 -3.68 9.88 3.73
CA SER A 103 -5.08 10.24 3.95
C SER A 103 -5.60 9.53 5.21
N VAL A 104 -6.41 10.25 5.99
CA VAL A 104 -7.12 9.70 7.16
C VAL A 104 -7.93 8.46 6.78
N GLU A 105 -8.49 8.42 5.57
CA GLU A 105 -9.21 7.26 5.04
C GLU A 105 -8.30 6.03 4.93
N THR A 106 -7.07 6.24 4.46
CA THR A 106 -6.08 5.20 4.29
C THR A 106 -5.56 4.70 5.64
N GLU A 107 -5.31 5.60 6.58
CA GLU A 107 -4.94 5.23 7.96
C GLU A 107 -6.06 4.44 8.65
N THR A 108 -7.30 4.87 8.48
CA THR A 108 -8.47 4.16 9.03
C THR A 108 -8.60 2.77 8.40
N ALA A 109 -8.42 2.66 7.08
CA ALA A 109 -8.46 1.38 6.38
C ALA A 109 -7.34 0.44 6.87
N ALA A 110 -6.13 0.95 7.07
CA ALA A 110 -5.00 0.18 7.62
C ALA A 110 -5.26 -0.32 9.02
N LEU A 111 -5.78 0.53 9.90
CA LEU A 111 -6.16 0.14 11.26
C LEU A 111 -7.24 -0.95 11.25
N GLN A 112 -8.29 -0.79 10.43
CA GLN A 112 -9.37 -1.76 10.30
C GLN A 112 -8.90 -3.09 9.73
N ALA A 113 -8.04 -3.08 8.72
CA ALA A 113 -7.50 -4.29 8.11
C ALA A 113 -6.60 -5.05 9.11
N VAL A 114 -5.70 -4.36 9.81
CA VAL A 114 -4.84 -4.97 10.84
C VAL A 114 -5.66 -5.52 12.00
N ALA A 115 -6.69 -4.80 12.45
CA ALA A 115 -7.60 -5.28 13.49
C ALA A 115 -8.38 -6.54 13.03
N THR A 116 -8.84 -6.56 11.78
CA THR A 116 -9.53 -7.72 11.19
C THR A 116 -8.61 -8.93 11.09
N MET A 117 -7.36 -8.75 10.62
CA MET A 117 -6.37 -9.83 10.57
C MET A 117 -6.04 -10.40 11.95
N THR A 118 -5.90 -9.53 12.95
CA THR A 118 -5.63 -9.94 14.34
C THR A 118 -6.81 -10.72 14.94
N ARG A 119 -8.04 -10.39 14.54
CA ARG A 119 -9.25 -11.07 15.02
C ARG A 119 -9.48 -12.45 14.38
N LEU A 120 -8.89 -12.70 13.20
CA LEU A 120 -9.02 -13.95 12.45
C LEU A 120 -7.86 -14.94 12.68
N ALA A 121 -6.84 -14.56 13.46
CA ALA A 121 -5.70 -15.39 13.86
C ALA A 121 -5.92 -16.03 15.23
#